data_AF-A0A376EIV7-F1
#
_entry.id   AF-A0A376EIV7-F1
#
_cell.length_a   1.000
_cell.length_b   1.000
_cell.length_c   1.000
_cell.angle_alpha   90.00
_cell.angle_beta   90.00
_cell.angle_gamma   90.00
#
_symmetry.space_group_name_H-M   'P 1'
#
loop_
_entity.id
_entity.type
_entity.pdbx_description
1 polymer ?
#
loop_
_entity_poly.entity_id
_entity_poly.type
_entity_poly.pdbx_seq_one_letter_code
_entity_poly.pdbx_strand_id
1 'polypeptide(L)'
;MKSLIIAFFVIFSFSGCKSQKRNNSNFNNDNINFKYSRLYYKDSVVVESDMYNSYTGLYQYKEYNFGFGEDKNISTTIKLSEKELQNIYQLYLLLNPKYLSECTYMDGKLLYKSTIAFNVNAAKDETLKSSECSNDKKENEKYSKIETLVYDLIIKSPEYRKAFYWEFIKK
;
A
#
# COMPACT_ATOMS: atom_id res chain seq x y z
N MET A 1 8.49 -6.80 78.77
CA MET A 1 9.09 -6.36 77.49
C MET A 1 8.28 -6.98 76.36
N LYS A 2 7.87 -6.12 75.43
CA LYS A 2 7.00 -6.40 74.28
C LYS A 2 7.77 -7.19 73.20
N SER A 3 7.12 -8.16 72.57
CA SER A 3 6.98 -8.30 71.10
C SER A 3 6.53 -9.72 70.76
N LEU A 4 5.28 -9.91 70.34
CA LEU A 4 4.72 -9.73 68.98
C LEU A 4 4.95 -10.95 68.08
N ILE A 5 3.89 -11.75 68.00
CA ILE A 5 3.58 -12.74 66.97
C ILE A 5 3.59 -12.03 65.61
N ILE A 6 4.31 -12.58 64.63
CA ILE A 6 4.11 -12.22 63.22
C ILE A 6 3.92 -13.50 62.44
N ALA A 7 2.65 -13.81 62.17
CA ALA A 7 2.21 -14.80 61.20
C ALA A 7 2.49 -14.25 59.79
N PHE A 8 3.26 -14.98 58.99
CA PHE A 8 3.50 -14.66 57.58
C PHE A 8 2.32 -15.18 56.75
N PHE A 9 1.32 -14.33 56.53
CA PHE A 9 0.28 -14.55 55.52
C PHE A 9 0.89 -14.29 54.13
N VAL A 10 1.18 -15.35 53.39
CA VAL A 10 1.59 -15.26 51.98
C VAL A 10 0.33 -14.99 51.15
N ILE A 11 0.05 -13.71 50.90
CA ILE A 11 -0.98 -13.29 49.95
C ILE A 11 -0.41 -13.51 48.55
N PHE A 12 -0.86 -14.57 47.88
CA PHE A 12 -0.71 -14.73 46.43
C PHE A 12 -1.57 -13.67 45.74
N SER A 13 -1.00 -12.48 45.59
CA SER A 13 -1.49 -11.49 44.64
C SER A 13 -1.27 -12.08 43.24
N PHE A 14 -2.30 -12.68 42.66
CA PHE A 14 -2.38 -12.84 41.21
C PHE A 14 -2.35 -11.44 40.62
N SER A 15 -1.15 -10.94 40.34
CA SER A 15 -0.92 -9.84 39.43
C SER A 15 -1.47 -10.31 38.09
N GLY A 16 -2.74 -9.99 37.85
CA GLY A 16 -3.31 -10.08 36.52
C GLY A 16 -2.35 -9.36 35.60
N CYS A 17 -1.73 -10.10 34.68
CA CYS A 17 -1.12 -9.51 33.51
C CYS A 17 -2.25 -8.79 32.77
N LYS A 18 -2.51 -7.53 33.14
CA LYS A 18 -3.02 -6.56 32.18
C LYS A 18 -1.93 -6.49 31.14
N SER A 19 -2.09 -7.28 30.08
CA SER A 19 -1.43 -7.02 28.81
C SER A 19 -1.77 -5.58 28.47
N GLN A 20 -0.90 -4.67 28.88
CA GLN A 20 -0.93 -3.31 28.40
C GLN A 20 -0.78 -3.46 26.89
N LYS A 21 -1.88 -3.29 26.16
CA LYS A 21 -1.80 -2.83 24.78
C LYS A 21 -0.90 -1.61 24.88
N ARG A 22 0.37 -1.75 24.47
CA ARG A 22 1.19 -0.62 24.10
C ARG A 22 0.41 0.05 23.00
N ASN A 23 -0.41 1.03 23.36
CA ASN A 23 -0.69 2.12 22.48
C ASN A 23 0.69 2.69 22.20
N ASN A 24 1.23 2.42 21.01
CA ASN A 24 2.35 3.15 20.46
C ASN A 24 1.89 4.62 20.36
N SER A 25 1.94 5.31 21.50
CA SER A 25 1.78 6.74 21.62
C SER A 25 3.02 7.38 21.02
N ASN A 26 3.02 7.45 19.69
CA ASN A 26 3.68 8.44 18.82
C ASN A 26 3.33 8.13 17.34
N PHE A 27 2.15 7.58 17.09
CA PHE A 27 1.60 7.48 15.75
C PHE A 27 0.78 8.75 15.51
N ASN A 28 1.41 9.77 14.93
CA ASN A 28 0.69 10.93 14.42
C ASN A 28 -0.19 10.42 13.27
N ASN A 29 -1.48 10.28 13.56
CA ASN A 29 -2.50 9.75 12.66
C ASN A 29 -2.90 10.75 11.55
N ASP A 30 -2.18 11.86 11.48
CA ASP A 30 -2.54 13.00 10.65
C ASP A 30 -1.92 12.80 9.27
N ASN A 31 -2.76 12.34 8.34
CA ASN A 31 -2.52 12.24 6.89
C ASN A 31 -1.68 11.05 6.39
N ILE A 32 -2.09 9.81 6.73
CA ILE A 32 -1.62 8.60 6.02
C ILE A 32 -2.10 8.67 4.56
N ASN A 33 -1.19 9.04 3.66
CA ASN A 33 -1.44 9.05 2.23
C ASN A 33 -0.35 8.34 1.47
N PHE A 34 -0.69 7.82 0.30
CA PHE A 34 0.24 7.19 -0.60
C PHE A 34 -0.08 7.51 -2.07
N LYS A 35 0.97 7.46 -2.90
CA LYS A 35 0.85 7.35 -4.35
C LYS A 35 1.18 5.92 -4.76
N TYR A 36 0.45 5.39 -5.72
CA TYR A 36 0.65 4.05 -6.28
C TYR A 36 0.72 4.14 -7.80
N SER A 37 1.59 3.37 -8.43
CA SER A 37 1.64 3.26 -9.89
C SER A 37 1.97 1.85 -10.36
N ARG A 38 1.39 1.44 -11.48
CA ARG A 38 1.82 0.31 -12.30
C ARG A 38 2.17 0.83 -13.69
N LEU A 39 3.30 0.37 -14.23
CA LEU A 39 3.79 0.75 -15.54
C LEU A 39 4.12 -0.51 -16.31
N TYR A 40 3.60 -0.63 -17.53
CA TYR A 40 3.92 -1.72 -18.44
C TYR A 40 4.72 -1.18 -19.61
N TYR A 41 5.72 -1.94 -20.02
CA TYR A 41 6.72 -1.51 -20.98
C TYR A 41 6.75 -2.45 -22.19
N LYS A 42 6.91 -1.85 -23.37
CA LYS A 42 7.24 -2.55 -24.62
C LYS A 42 8.43 -1.83 -25.24
N ASP A 43 9.51 -2.56 -25.50
CA ASP A 43 10.76 -2.00 -26.03
C ASP A 43 11.24 -0.76 -25.26
N SER A 44 11.22 -0.84 -23.93
CA SER A 44 11.63 0.21 -22.99
C SER A 44 10.76 1.47 -22.99
N VAL A 45 9.63 1.48 -23.70
CA VAL A 45 8.64 2.57 -23.69
C VAL A 45 7.43 2.15 -22.86
N VAL A 46 6.90 3.06 -22.03
CA VAL A 46 5.66 2.81 -21.28
C VAL A 46 4.50 2.76 -22.27
N VAL A 47 3.81 1.62 -22.33
CA VAL A 47 2.64 1.40 -23.18
C VAL A 47 1.33 1.45 -22.40
N GLU A 48 1.38 1.20 -21.09
CA GLU A 48 0.20 1.21 -20.23
C GLU A 48 0.59 1.66 -18.83
N SER A 49 -0.27 2.43 -18.18
CA SER A 49 -0.03 2.90 -16.82
C SER A 49 -1.31 3.02 -16.00
N ASP A 50 -1.25 2.55 -14.76
CA ASP A 50 -2.21 2.84 -13.70
C ASP A 50 -1.54 3.78 -12.69
N MET A 51 -2.22 4.83 -12.25
CA MET A 51 -1.75 5.73 -11.22
C MET A 51 -2.86 6.05 -10.24
N TYR A 52 -2.56 6.01 -8.94
CA TYR A 52 -3.49 6.34 -7.87
C TYR A 52 -2.86 7.28 -6.86
N ASN A 53 -3.62 8.27 -6.41
CA ASN A 53 -3.23 9.18 -5.33
C ASN A 53 -4.29 9.12 -4.23
N SER A 54 -3.95 8.55 -3.07
CA SER A 54 -4.91 8.36 -1.97
C SER A 54 -5.38 9.67 -1.34
N TYR A 55 -4.61 10.75 -1.47
CA TYR A 55 -4.98 12.05 -0.93
C TYR A 55 -6.13 12.67 -1.73
N THR A 56 -6.06 12.61 -3.07
CA THR A 56 -7.11 13.14 -3.93
C THR A 56 -8.18 12.11 -4.27
N GLY A 57 -7.87 10.82 -4.09
CA GLY A 57 -8.65 9.70 -4.61
C GLY A 57 -8.53 9.53 -6.13
N LEU A 58 -7.72 10.32 -6.83
CA LEU A 58 -7.65 10.26 -8.29
C LEU A 58 -6.97 8.96 -8.73
N TYR A 59 -7.69 8.17 -9.52
CA TYR A 59 -7.19 7.04 -10.28
C TYR A 59 -7.13 7.40 -11.77
N GLN A 60 -6.02 7.08 -12.43
CA GLN A 60 -5.82 7.32 -13.85
C GLN A 60 -5.27 6.06 -14.51
N TYR A 61 -5.92 5.66 -15.60
CA TYR A 61 -5.47 4.63 -16.51
C TYR A 61 -5.12 5.27 -17.85
N LYS A 62 -3.97 4.89 -18.41
CA LYS A 62 -3.57 5.28 -19.76
C LYS A 62 -3.05 4.08 -20.51
N GLU A 63 -3.46 3.93 -21.75
CA GLU A 63 -2.95 2.94 -22.71
C GLU A 63 -2.55 3.70 -23.98
N TYR A 64 -1.29 3.56 -24.38
CA TYR A 64 -0.69 4.25 -25.51
C TYR A 64 -0.64 3.33 -26.73
N ASN A 65 -1.27 3.76 -27.82
CA ASN A 65 -1.29 3.02 -29.08
C ASN A 65 -0.20 3.52 -30.03
N PHE A 66 0.93 2.81 -30.09
CA PHE A 66 2.06 3.13 -30.97
C PHE A 66 1.87 2.61 -32.42
N GLY A 67 0.63 2.69 -32.95
CA GLY A 67 0.26 2.13 -34.26
C GLY A 67 -1.11 2.63 -34.74
N PHE A 68 -1.97 1.73 -35.22
CA PHE A 68 -3.36 2.06 -35.59
C PHE A 68 -4.29 1.81 -34.40
N GLY A 69 -4.78 2.88 -33.79
CA GLY A 69 -5.70 2.86 -32.64
C GLY A 69 -5.67 4.19 -31.90
N GLU A 70 -6.69 4.47 -31.10
CA GLU A 70 -6.72 5.67 -30.25
C GLU A 70 -6.14 5.37 -28.87
N ASP A 71 -5.34 6.28 -28.33
CA ASP A 71 -4.91 6.21 -26.93
C ASP A 71 -6.14 6.16 -26.01
N LYS A 72 -6.11 5.30 -24.99
CA LYS A 72 -7.13 5.30 -23.95
C LYS A 72 -6.64 6.09 -22.76
N ASN A 73 -7.50 6.96 -22.25
CA ASN A 73 -7.24 7.72 -21.03
C ASN A 73 -8.52 7.77 -20.21
N ILE A 74 -8.54 7.07 -19.08
CA ILE A 74 -9.71 6.96 -18.20
C ILE A 74 -9.29 7.45 -16.83
N SER A 75 -10.08 8.35 -16.26
CA SER A 75 -9.87 8.84 -14.91
C SER A 75 -11.14 8.73 -14.09
N THR A 76 -11.00 8.32 -12.83
CA THR A 76 -12.11 8.24 -11.87
C THR A 76 -11.62 8.59 -10.48
N THR A 77 -12.52 8.96 -9.57
CA THR A 77 -12.19 9.31 -8.20
C THR A 77 -12.63 8.18 -7.27
N ILE A 78 -11.66 7.48 -6.69
CA ILE A 78 -11.85 6.37 -5.75
C ILE A 78 -11.35 6.83 -4.37
N LYS A 79 -12.26 7.06 -3.45
CA LYS A 79 -11.93 7.48 -2.07
C LYS A 79 -11.86 6.27 -1.16
N LEU A 80 -10.66 5.91 -0.72
CA LEU A 80 -10.47 4.94 0.34
C LEU A 80 -10.87 5.55 1.69
N SER A 81 -11.51 4.75 2.55
CA SER A 81 -11.83 5.13 3.92
C SER A 81 -10.57 5.25 4.77
N GLU A 82 -10.65 6.02 5.85
CA GLU A 82 -9.56 6.14 6.82
C GLU A 82 -9.10 4.78 7.36
N LYS A 83 -10.05 3.87 7.61
CA LYS A 83 -9.76 2.50 8.06
C LYS A 83 -8.97 1.70 7.02
N GLU A 84 -9.29 1.83 5.73
CA GLU A 84 -8.56 1.17 4.66
C GLU A 84 -7.14 1.72 4.52
N LEU A 85 -6.97 3.05 4.57
CA LEU A 85 -5.66 3.70 4.56
C LEU A 85 -4.80 3.25 5.76
N GLN A 86 -5.39 3.22 6.95
CA GLN A 86 -4.73 2.71 8.16
C GLN A 86 -4.32 1.24 8.01
N ASN A 87 -5.19 0.38 7.48
CA ASN A 87 -4.87 -1.03 7.27
C ASN A 87 -3.68 -1.24 6.32
N ILE A 88 -3.66 -0.52 5.19
CA ILE A 88 -2.53 -0.56 4.24
C ILE A 88 -1.24 -0.13 4.93
N TYR A 89 -1.27 0.98 5.68
CA TYR A 89 -0.08 1.52 6.32
C TYR A 89 0.42 0.64 7.47
N GLN A 90 -0.48 0.06 8.28
CA GLN A 90 -0.11 -0.90 9.31
C GLN A 90 0.53 -2.16 8.70
N LEU A 91 0.02 -2.64 7.56
CA LEU A 91 0.64 -3.76 6.84
C LEU A 91 2.05 -3.40 6.35
N TYR A 92 2.23 -2.20 5.80
CA TYR A 92 3.54 -1.68 5.42
C TYR A 92 4.52 -1.68 6.60
N LEU A 93 4.13 -1.12 7.75
CA LEU A 93 4.96 -1.09 8.95
C LEU A 93 5.29 -2.49 9.49
N LEU A 94 4.31 -3.40 9.45
CA LEU A 94 4.47 -4.77 9.92
C LEU A 94 5.46 -5.56 9.06
N LEU A 95 5.36 -5.44 7.73
CA LEU A 95 6.21 -6.15 6.79
C LEU A 95 7.60 -5.51 6.67
N ASN A 96 7.67 -4.18 6.90
CA ASN A 96 8.89 -3.37 6.82
C ASN A 96 9.74 -3.72 5.58
N PRO A 97 9.17 -3.60 4.36
CA PRO A 97 9.90 -3.94 3.14
C PRO A 97 11.05 -2.95 2.94
N LYS A 98 12.19 -3.45 2.50
CA LYS A 98 13.34 -2.60 2.16
C LYS A 98 13.08 -1.76 0.91
N TYR A 99 12.30 -2.32 -0.03
CA TYR A 99 11.97 -1.71 -1.32
C TYR A 99 10.46 -1.62 -1.48
N LEU A 100 9.98 -0.47 -1.97
CA LEU A 100 8.56 -0.23 -2.28
C LEU A 100 8.28 -0.24 -3.78
N SER A 101 8.97 -1.14 -4.49
CA SER A 101 8.75 -1.41 -5.90
C SER A 101 9.01 -2.86 -6.23
N GLU A 102 8.30 -3.34 -7.23
CA GLU A 102 8.50 -4.63 -7.87
C GLU A 102 8.70 -4.42 -9.37
N CYS A 103 9.57 -5.23 -9.96
CA CYS A 103 9.90 -5.15 -11.37
C CYS A 103 10.00 -6.54 -11.99
N THR A 104 9.38 -6.70 -13.17
CA THR A 104 9.47 -7.93 -13.95
C THR A 104 10.29 -7.66 -15.19
N TYR A 105 11.28 -8.51 -15.44
CA TYR A 105 12.17 -8.44 -16.59
C TYR A 105 12.00 -9.69 -17.48
N MET A 106 12.13 -9.51 -18.79
CA MET A 106 12.22 -10.59 -19.77
C MET A 106 13.36 -10.26 -20.73
N ASP A 107 14.29 -11.20 -20.92
CA ASP A 107 15.49 -11.01 -21.74
C ASP A 107 16.27 -9.72 -21.43
N GLY A 108 16.36 -9.38 -20.13
CA GLY A 108 17.04 -8.17 -19.65
C GLY A 108 16.27 -6.86 -19.87
N LYS A 109 15.11 -6.89 -20.53
CA LYS A 109 14.23 -5.72 -20.71
C LYS A 109 13.19 -5.65 -19.59
N LEU A 110 12.96 -4.46 -19.05
CA LEU A 110 11.89 -4.20 -18.10
C LEU A 110 10.54 -4.33 -18.82
N LEU A 111 9.62 -5.14 -18.29
CA LEU A 111 8.26 -5.31 -18.81
C LEU A 111 7.21 -4.70 -17.89
N TYR A 112 7.46 -4.70 -16.59
CA TYR A 112 6.52 -4.25 -15.58
C TYR A 112 7.26 -3.57 -14.45
N LYS A 113 6.74 -2.45 -13.96
CA LYS A 113 7.17 -1.83 -12.71
C LYS A 113 5.95 -1.39 -11.90
N SER A 114 5.91 -1.79 -10.65
CA SER A 114 4.96 -1.29 -9.67
C SER A 114 5.69 -0.49 -8.60
N THR A 115 5.08 0.57 -8.06
CA THR A 115 5.68 1.39 -7.01
C THR A 115 4.62 1.98 -6.08
N ILE A 116 4.91 1.98 -4.77
CA ILE A 116 4.12 2.66 -3.74
C ILE A 116 5.03 3.63 -2.99
N ALA A 117 4.58 4.87 -2.77
CA ALA A 117 5.25 5.79 -1.84
C ALA A 117 4.25 6.24 -0.77
N PHE A 118 4.63 6.07 0.49
CA PHE A 118 3.85 6.51 1.65
C PHE A 118 4.26 7.91 2.12
N ASN A 119 3.39 8.54 2.92
CA ASN A 119 3.58 9.87 3.52
C ASN A 119 3.78 10.98 2.47
N VAL A 120 3.09 10.85 1.33
CA VAL A 120 3.17 11.83 0.25
C VAL A 120 2.30 13.04 0.58
N ASN A 121 2.90 14.22 0.64
CA ASN A 121 2.17 15.48 0.85
C ASN A 121 1.59 15.99 -0.48
N ALA A 122 0.33 16.45 -0.47
CA ALA A 122 -0.34 16.98 -1.65
C ALA A 122 0.37 18.19 -2.28
N ALA A 123 1.09 18.97 -1.47
CA ALA A 123 1.80 20.18 -1.89
C ALA A 123 3.21 19.92 -2.44
N LYS A 124 3.76 18.72 -2.23
CA LYS A 124 5.05 18.33 -2.81
C LYS A 124 4.76 17.34 -3.91
N ASP A 125 5.03 17.73 -5.15
CA ASP A 125 5.10 16.77 -6.24
C ASP A 125 6.39 15.94 -6.09
N GLU A 126 6.43 15.15 -5.03
CA GLU A 126 7.35 14.03 -4.93
C GLU A 126 6.85 13.06 -6.00
N THR A 127 7.47 13.18 -7.17
CA THR A 127 7.57 12.11 -8.15
C THR A 127 7.89 10.85 -7.36
N LEU A 128 7.23 9.74 -7.67
CA LEU A 128 7.61 8.43 -7.15
C LEU A 128 9.09 8.25 -7.48
N LYS A 129 9.98 8.59 -6.54
CA LYS A 129 11.42 8.51 -6.76
C LYS A 129 11.65 7.06 -7.09
N SER A 130 12.20 6.82 -8.27
CA SER A 130 12.48 5.49 -8.80
C SER A 130 13.11 4.64 -7.69
N SER A 131 12.29 3.86 -6.97
CA SER A 131 12.82 2.93 -6.00
C SER A 131 13.45 1.79 -6.79
N GLU A 132 14.65 1.44 -6.37
CA GLU A 132 15.37 0.27 -6.86
C GLU A 132 14.48 -0.96 -6.73
N CYS A 133 14.48 -1.80 -7.76
CA CYS A 133 13.77 -3.07 -7.73
C CYS A 133 14.54 -4.06 -6.87
N SER A 134 13.85 -4.83 -6.04
CA SER A 134 14.47 -5.95 -5.34
C SER A 134 14.61 -7.17 -6.24
N ASN A 135 15.80 -7.80 -6.22
CA ASN A 135 16.02 -9.13 -6.78
C ASN A 135 15.80 -10.25 -5.73
N ASP A 136 15.55 -9.88 -4.48
CA ASP A 136 15.28 -10.83 -3.40
C ASP A 136 13.78 -11.20 -3.38
N LYS A 137 13.51 -12.51 -3.49
CA LYS A 137 12.15 -13.06 -3.52
C LYS A 137 11.35 -12.74 -2.26
N LYS A 138 11.95 -12.81 -1.07
CA LYS A 138 11.24 -12.53 0.19
C LYS A 138 10.89 -11.05 0.32
N GLU A 139 11.77 -10.16 -0.15
CA GLU A 139 11.46 -8.73 -0.21
C GLU A 139 10.33 -8.45 -1.21
N ASN A 140 10.33 -9.11 -2.38
CA ASN A 140 9.23 -8.99 -3.34
C ASN A 140 7.91 -9.48 -2.73
N GLU A 141 7.89 -10.63 -2.05
CA GLU A 141 6.69 -11.13 -1.36
C GLU A 141 6.12 -10.16 -0.31
N LYS A 142 6.95 -9.37 0.36
CA LYS A 142 6.48 -8.31 1.27
C LYS A 142 5.79 -7.19 0.49
N TYR A 143 6.42 -6.72 -0.58
CA TYR A 143 5.84 -5.68 -1.43
C TYR A 143 4.52 -6.13 -2.05
N SER A 144 4.49 -7.30 -2.69
CA SER A 144 3.31 -7.79 -3.41
C SER A 144 2.09 -7.95 -2.49
N LYS A 145 2.29 -8.25 -1.19
CA LYS A 145 1.18 -8.25 -0.20
C LYS A 145 0.56 -6.87 0.01
N ILE A 146 1.38 -5.83 0.06
CA ILE A 146 0.91 -4.44 0.21
C ILE A 146 0.22 -4.00 -1.08
N GLU A 147 0.86 -4.23 -2.23
CA GLU A 147 0.31 -3.92 -3.55
C GLU A 147 -1.03 -4.61 -3.79
N THR A 148 -1.12 -5.92 -3.51
CA THR A 148 -2.36 -6.67 -3.69
C THR A 148 -3.50 -6.05 -2.89
N LEU A 149 -3.26 -5.65 -1.63
CA LEU A 149 -4.28 -4.99 -0.82
C LEU A 149 -4.71 -3.65 -1.43
N VAL A 150 -3.76 -2.83 -1.88
CA VAL A 150 -4.04 -1.54 -2.53
C VAL A 150 -4.88 -1.74 -3.79
N TYR A 151 -4.43 -2.63 -4.68
CA TYR A 151 -5.08 -2.87 -5.97
C TYR A 151 -6.47 -3.48 -5.79
N ASP A 152 -6.63 -4.42 -4.85
CA ASP A 152 -7.92 -5.03 -4.53
C ASP A 152 -8.96 -4.00 -4.09
N LEU A 153 -8.56 -3.04 -3.25
CA LEU A 153 -9.46 -1.98 -2.78
C LEU A 153 -9.88 -1.06 -3.93
N ILE A 154 -8.97 -0.75 -4.85
CA ILE A 154 -9.25 0.04 -6.04
C ILE A 154 -10.24 -0.69 -6.96
N ILE A 155 -9.95 -1.92 -7.40
CA ILE A 155 -10.77 -2.64 -8.40
C ILE A 155 -12.15 -3.07 -7.85
N LYS A 156 -12.26 -3.25 -6.53
CA LYS A 156 -13.54 -3.58 -5.88
C LYS A 156 -14.43 -2.35 -5.67
N SER A 157 -13.90 -1.14 -5.81
CA SER A 157 -14.69 0.08 -5.67
C SER A 157 -15.79 0.19 -6.74
N PRO A 158 -16.99 0.70 -6.39
CA PRO A 158 -18.05 0.97 -7.35
C PRO A 158 -17.62 1.93 -8.48
N GLU A 159 -16.79 2.92 -8.15
CA GLU A 159 -16.31 3.95 -9.08
C GLU A 159 -15.38 3.36 -10.15
N TYR A 160 -14.52 2.41 -9.77
CA TYR A 160 -13.72 1.65 -10.72
C TYR A 160 -14.62 0.82 -11.64
N ARG A 161 -15.53 0.01 -11.07
CA ARG A 161 -16.42 -0.84 -11.87
C ARG A 161 -17.28 -0.06 -12.86
N LYS A 162 -17.69 1.15 -12.50
CA LYS A 162 -18.43 2.05 -13.39
C LYS A 162 -17.53 2.59 -14.51
N ALA A 163 -16.31 2.99 -14.20
CA ALA A 163 -15.37 3.54 -15.18
C ALA A 163 -14.84 2.46 -16.16
N PHE A 164 -14.64 1.23 -15.68
CA PHE A 164 -14.08 0.08 -16.41
C PHE A 164 -15.13 -1.02 -16.64
N TYR A 165 -16.37 -0.63 -16.93
CA TYR A 165 -17.50 -1.57 -16.99
C TYR A 165 -17.28 -2.75 -17.95
N TRP A 166 -16.54 -2.55 -19.05
CA TRP A 166 -16.23 -3.61 -20.03
C TRP A 166 -15.40 -4.75 -19.46
N GLU A 167 -14.64 -4.53 -18.38
CA GLU A 167 -13.87 -5.59 -17.71
C GLU A 167 -14.77 -6.58 -16.96
N PHE A 168 -15.99 -6.16 -16.62
CA PHE A 168 -16.95 -6.93 -15.82
C PHE A 168 -18.10 -7.53 -16.64
N ILE A 169 -18.21 -7.12 -17.90
CA ILE A 169 -19.14 -7.76 -18.84
C ILE A 169 -18.42 -9.00 -19.37
N LYS A 170 -18.89 -10.19 -18.99
CA LYS A 170 -18.42 -11.46 -19.56
C LYS A 170 -18.48 -11.38 -21.10
N LYS A 171 -17.35 -11.67 -21.75
CA LYS A 171 -17.34 -12.08 -23.16
C LYS A 171 -17.93 -13.48 -23.30
#